data_AF-A0A849NAN4-F1
#
_entry.id   AF-A0A849NAN4-F1
#
_cell.length_a   1.000
_cell.length_b   1.000
_cell.length_c   1.000
_cell.angle_alpha   90.00
_cell.angle_beta   90.00
_cell.angle_gamma   90.00
#
_symmetry.space_group_name_H-M   'P 1'
#
loop_
_entity.id
_entity.type
_entity.pdbx_description
1 polymer ?
#
loop_
_entity_poly.entity_id
_entity_poly.type
_entity_poly.pdbx_seq_one_letter_code
_entity_poly.pdbx_strand_id
1 'polypeptide(L)'
;MHLSPEDIAAAEACGVNFLPASDAQVQRMAMQRKIFYRAGEPILATRGDGFFETVGTLQQLIEEGRRQQQDLAQWLQAEPAGTAEAAVPTMAEPAEAMAEAPAEVPEAAPPPAADDPAPAEAAEPAPEPMPPKRQRRRRPPASELAHLPDLPDRDPELAATLSADASRPTSRDRSQRWLVAGAARRGRAGKHWSTRQRG
;
A
#
# COMPACT_ATOMS: atom_id res chain seq x y z
N MET A 1 -6.40 -16.68 -2.62
CA MET A 1 -7.31 -16.58 -1.45
C MET A 1 -8.61 -15.96 -1.92
N HIS A 2 -9.75 -16.54 -1.56
CA HIS A 2 -11.05 -15.97 -1.86
C HIS A 2 -11.47 -15.04 -0.73
N LEU A 3 -11.92 -13.84 -1.07
CA LEU A 3 -12.40 -12.84 -0.13
C LEU A 3 -13.93 -12.85 -0.16
N SER A 4 -14.53 -12.93 1.01
CA SER A 4 -15.95 -12.65 1.18
C SER A 4 -16.23 -11.15 1.05
N PRO A 5 -17.50 -10.74 0.80
CA PRO A 5 -17.86 -9.33 0.84
C PRO A 5 -17.55 -8.65 2.18
N GLU A 6 -17.68 -9.38 3.29
CA GLU A 6 -17.35 -8.90 4.63
C GLU A 6 -15.85 -8.68 4.81
N ASP A 7 -15.01 -9.56 4.27
CA ASP A 7 -13.55 -9.38 4.28
C ASP A 7 -13.13 -8.12 3.54
N ILE A 8 -13.78 -7.87 2.39
CA ILE A 8 -13.53 -6.68 1.58
C ILE A 8 -13.92 -5.43 2.37
N ALA A 9 -15.11 -5.40 2.96
CA ALA A 9 -15.58 -4.26 3.75
C ALA A 9 -14.68 -3.98 4.98
N ALA A 10 -14.22 -5.04 5.66
CA ALA A 10 -13.28 -4.90 6.76
C ALA A 10 -11.92 -4.35 6.31
N ALA A 11 -11.35 -4.86 5.21
CA ALA A 11 -10.10 -4.33 4.66
C ALA A 11 -10.24 -2.87 4.18
N GLU A 12 -11.38 -2.52 3.57
CA GLU A 12 -11.70 -1.16 3.14
C GLU A 12 -11.80 -0.19 4.34
N ALA A 13 -12.34 -0.63 5.48
CA ALA A 13 -12.32 0.15 6.71
C ALA A 13 -10.89 0.48 7.19
N CYS A 14 -9.92 -0.39 6.89
CA CYS A 14 -8.49 -0.15 7.12
C CYS A 14 -7.78 0.61 5.98
N GLY A 15 -8.53 1.17 5.01
CA GLY A 15 -7.98 1.97 3.90
C GLY A 15 -7.39 1.15 2.74
N VAL A 16 -7.71 -0.14 2.65
CA VAL A 16 -7.32 -0.97 1.51
C VAL A 16 -8.24 -0.69 0.32
N ASN A 17 -7.66 -0.55 -0.87
CA ASN A 17 -8.38 -0.45 -2.13
C ASN A 17 -8.18 -1.72 -2.96
N PHE A 18 -9.26 -2.19 -3.58
CA PHE A 18 -9.23 -3.36 -4.46
C PHE A 18 -9.32 -2.97 -5.94
N LEU A 19 -8.42 -3.53 -6.75
CA LEU A 19 -8.33 -3.27 -8.19
C LEU A 19 -8.44 -4.58 -8.98
N PRO A 20 -9.12 -4.60 -10.13
CA PRO A 20 -9.13 -5.79 -10.99
C PRO A 20 -7.71 -6.11 -11.48
N ALA A 21 -7.33 -7.39 -11.44
CA ALA A 21 -6.03 -7.84 -11.89
C ALA A 21 -6.10 -8.25 -13.37
N SER A 22 -5.23 -7.68 -14.20
CA SER A 22 -5.01 -8.19 -15.56
C SER A 22 -4.26 -9.53 -15.55
N ASP A 23 -4.40 -10.33 -16.60
CA ASP A 23 -3.70 -11.62 -16.73
C ASP A 23 -2.17 -11.49 -16.56
N ALA A 24 -1.59 -10.43 -17.10
CA ALA A 24 -0.16 -10.14 -16.96
C ALA A 24 0.24 -9.81 -15.51
N GLN A 25 -0.67 -9.22 -14.72
CA GLN A 25 -0.46 -9.03 -13.29
C GLN A 25 -0.62 -10.35 -12.54
N VAL A 26 -1.65 -11.14 -12.87
CA VAL A 26 -1.87 -12.47 -12.26
C VAL A 26 -0.62 -13.33 -12.41
N GLN A 27 -0.06 -13.44 -13.62
CA GLN A 27 1.15 -14.22 -13.87
C GLN A 27 2.36 -13.76 -13.04
N ARG A 28 2.58 -12.44 -12.95
CA ARG A 28 3.73 -11.87 -12.22
C ARG A 28 3.58 -11.93 -10.71
N MET A 29 2.35 -11.79 -10.21
CA MET A 29 2.05 -11.61 -8.79
C MET A 29 1.59 -12.89 -8.09
N ALA A 30 1.17 -13.92 -8.84
CA ALA A 30 0.70 -15.19 -8.28
C ALA A 30 1.74 -15.86 -7.38
N MET A 31 3.01 -15.92 -7.83
CA MET A 31 4.10 -16.51 -7.05
C MET A 31 4.36 -15.76 -5.73
N GLN A 32 4.06 -14.46 -5.68
CA GLN A 32 4.22 -13.63 -4.49
C GLN A 32 2.98 -13.68 -3.57
N ARG A 33 1.96 -14.49 -3.90
CA ARG A 33 0.70 -14.59 -3.15
C ARG A 33 0.04 -13.22 -2.95
N LYS A 34 0.01 -12.42 -4.02
CA LYS A 34 -0.62 -11.08 -4.06
C LYS A 34 -1.93 -11.04 -4.87
N ILE A 35 -2.37 -12.19 -5.38
CA ILE A 35 -3.64 -12.34 -6.11
C ILE A 35 -4.73 -12.87 -5.17
N PHE A 36 -5.82 -12.12 -5.10
CA PHE A 36 -7.02 -12.47 -4.36
C PHE A 36 -8.18 -12.67 -5.33
N TYR A 37 -9.27 -13.24 -4.85
CA TYR A 37 -10.43 -13.52 -5.70
C TYR A 37 -11.71 -13.00 -5.04
N ARG A 38 -12.53 -12.28 -5.79
CA ARG A 38 -13.89 -11.87 -5.42
C ARG A 38 -14.84 -12.40 -6.47
N ALA A 39 -15.82 -13.21 -6.05
CA ALA A 39 -16.76 -13.85 -6.98
C ALA A 39 -16.09 -14.59 -8.17
N GLY A 40 -14.88 -15.14 -7.96
CA GLY A 40 -14.11 -15.82 -9.00
C GLY A 40 -13.20 -14.92 -9.85
N GLU A 41 -13.33 -13.61 -9.74
CA GLU A 41 -12.50 -12.65 -10.48
C GLU A 41 -11.22 -12.30 -9.71
N PRO A 42 -10.05 -12.26 -10.39
CA PRO A 42 -8.79 -11.94 -9.75
C PRO A 42 -8.67 -10.44 -9.46
N ILE A 43 -8.32 -10.11 -8.23
CA ILE A 43 -8.15 -8.73 -7.75
C ILE A 43 -6.83 -8.56 -7.00
N LEU A 44 -6.35 -7.32 -6.95
CA LEU A 44 -5.19 -6.85 -6.21
C LEU A 44 -5.67 -5.94 -5.08
N ALA A 45 -5.02 -6.02 -3.92
CA ALA A 45 -5.26 -5.14 -2.78
C ALA A 45 -4.07 -4.17 -2.64
N THR A 46 -4.32 -2.88 -2.43
CA THR A 46 -3.27 -1.84 -2.28
C THR A 46 -3.67 -0.80 -1.24
N ARG A 47 -2.68 -0.20 -0.56
CA ARG A 47 -2.90 0.79 0.50
C ARG A 47 -2.17 2.11 0.21
N GLY A 48 -2.70 2.94 -0.68
CA GLY A 48 -2.29 4.34 -0.89
C GLY A 48 -0.92 4.56 -1.54
N ASP A 49 0.13 3.92 -1.01
CA ASP A 49 1.53 4.01 -1.40
C ASP A 49 1.87 3.28 -2.72
N GLY A 50 0.88 2.62 -3.33
CA GLY A 50 1.04 1.88 -4.57
C GLY A 50 1.67 0.50 -4.40
N PHE A 51 1.88 0.03 -3.17
CA PHE A 51 2.30 -1.34 -2.91
C PHE A 51 1.09 -2.28 -2.87
N PHE A 52 1.30 -3.49 -3.37
CA PHE A 52 0.28 -4.55 -3.32
C PHE A 52 0.46 -5.41 -2.08
N GLU A 53 -0.63 -5.57 -1.34
CA GLU A 53 -0.69 -6.38 -0.14
C GLU A 53 -0.45 -7.85 -0.44
N THR A 54 0.21 -8.52 0.50
CA THR A 54 0.36 -9.97 0.48
C THR A 54 -0.77 -10.62 1.25
N VAL A 55 -0.96 -11.94 1.09
CA VAL A 55 -1.97 -12.67 1.88
C VAL A 55 -1.83 -12.43 3.39
N GLY A 56 -0.60 -12.43 3.93
CA GLY A 56 -0.39 -12.28 5.36
C GLY A 56 -0.75 -10.88 5.87
N THR A 57 -0.34 -9.84 5.14
CA THR A 57 -0.64 -8.45 5.51
C THR A 57 -2.13 -8.14 5.35
N LEU A 58 -2.75 -8.60 4.25
CA LEU A 58 -4.18 -8.40 4.04
C LEU A 58 -5.03 -9.11 5.12
N GLN A 59 -4.66 -10.31 5.54
CA GLN A 59 -5.37 -11.02 6.61
C GLN A 59 -5.34 -10.27 7.95
N GLN A 60 -4.20 -9.66 8.29
CA GLN A 60 -4.09 -8.84 9.50
C GLN A 60 -4.98 -7.59 9.40
N LEU A 61 -5.00 -6.93 8.25
CA LEU A 61 -5.85 -5.75 8.00
C LEU A 61 -7.34 -6.11 8.06
N ILE A 62 -7.74 -7.27 7.52
CA ILE A 62 -9.13 -7.74 7.63
C ILE A 62 -9.53 -7.93 9.10
N GLU A 63 -8.68 -8.57 9.89
CA GLU A 63 -8.93 -8.79 11.32
C GLU A 63 -9.00 -7.46 12.09
N GLU A 64 -8.09 -6.53 11.81
CA GLU A 64 -8.11 -5.19 12.38
C GLU A 64 -9.39 -4.44 12.01
N GLY A 65 -9.79 -4.47 10.74
CA GLY A 65 -11.00 -3.81 10.26
C GLY A 65 -12.27 -4.35 10.89
N ARG A 66 -12.35 -5.67 11.11
CA ARG A 66 -13.47 -6.27 11.84
C ARG A 66 -13.56 -5.76 13.28
N ARG A 67 -12.42 -5.63 13.97
CA ARG A 67 -12.39 -5.07 15.33
C ARG A 67 -12.86 -3.63 15.35
N GLN A 68 -12.36 -2.80 14.43
CA GLN A 68 -12.79 -1.40 14.30
C GLN A 68 -14.29 -1.29 14.04
N GLN A 69 -14.85 -2.15 13.18
CA GLN A 69 -16.29 -2.20 12.92
C GLN A 69 -17.09 -2.63 14.15
N GLN A 70 -16.61 -3.61 14.91
CA GLN A 70 -17.25 -4.05 16.15
C GLN A 70 -17.20 -2.98 17.23
N ASP A 71 -16.08 -2.28 17.38
CA ASP A 71 -15.90 -1.20 18.34
C ASP A 71 -16.81 -0.01 18.00
N LEU A 72 -16.90 0.35 16.71
CA LEU A 72 -17.83 1.38 16.25
C LEU A 72 -19.29 0.99 16.48
N ALA A 73 -19.65 -0.27 16.19
CA ALA A 73 -21.00 -0.77 16.41
C ALA A 73 -21.39 -0.80 17.90
N GLN A 74 -20.42 -1.10 18.79
CA GLN A 74 -20.61 -1.00 20.24
C GLN A 74 -20.78 0.44 20.69
N TRP A 75 -19.96 1.36 20.17
CA TRP A 75 -20.05 2.79 20.50
C TRP A 75 -21.40 3.38 20.08
N LEU A 76 -21.88 3.05 18.88
CA LEU A 76 -23.20 3.47 18.39
C LEU A 76 -24.37 2.89 19.20
N GLN A 77 -24.22 1.68 19.76
CA GLN A 77 -25.24 1.07 20.63
C GLN A 77 -25.18 1.57 22.07
N ALA A 78 -24.04 2.13 22.49
CA ALA A 78 -23.84 2.70 23.82
C ALA A 78 -24.34 4.15 23.92
N GLU A 79 -24.81 4.76 22.82
CA GLU A 79 -25.49 6.06 22.86
C GLU A 79 -26.80 5.91 23.68
N PRO A 80 -26.99 6.69 24.77
CA PRO A 80 -27.99 6.36 25.77
C PRO A 80 -29.41 6.63 25.27
N ALA A 81 -30.32 5.72 25.62
CA ALA A 81 -31.76 5.94 25.67
C ALA A 81 -32.12 7.00 26.73
N GLY A 82 -31.70 8.25 26.50
CA GLY A 82 -31.79 9.36 27.44
C GLY A 82 -32.25 10.64 26.77
N THR A 83 -33.46 10.64 26.20
CA THR A 83 -34.22 11.89 25.98
C THR A 83 -35.71 11.63 26.16
N ALA A 84 -36.08 11.10 27.33
CA ALA A 84 -37.41 11.25 27.89
C ALA A 84 -37.32 12.23 29.07
N GLU A 85 -37.79 13.45 28.83
CA GLU A 85 -38.57 14.28 29.73
C GLU A 85 -38.05 14.52 31.17
N ALA A 86 -37.42 15.69 31.39
CA ALA A 86 -37.46 16.37 32.69
C ALA A 86 -37.35 17.90 32.51
N ALA A 87 -38.54 18.53 32.49
CA ALA A 87 -38.90 19.83 33.04
C ALA A 87 -37.95 21.05 32.89
N VAL A 88 -38.42 22.03 32.11
CA VAL A 88 -38.22 23.48 32.31
C VAL A 88 -38.64 23.90 33.74
N PRO A 89 -37.86 24.75 34.43
CA PRO A 89 -38.22 26.17 34.55
C PRO A 89 -36.98 27.11 34.43
N THR A 90 -37.03 28.11 33.55
CA THR A 90 -37.37 29.53 33.85
C THR A 90 -36.39 30.27 34.79
N MET A 91 -35.65 31.20 34.15
CA MET A 91 -35.10 32.49 34.62
C MET A 91 -34.03 32.53 35.73
N ALA A 92 -32.81 32.95 35.36
CA ALA A 92 -32.29 34.30 35.66
C ALA A 92 -30.84 34.46 35.12
N GLU A 93 -30.66 35.31 34.12
CA GLU A 93 -29.44 36.10 33.88
C GLU A 93 -29.57 37.46 34.62
N PRO A 94 -28.57 38.36 34.66
CA PRO A 94 -27.11 38.22 34.50
C PRO A 94 -26.33 39.00 35.60
N ALA A 95 -25.01 38.81 35.72
CA ALA A 95 -24.13 39.82 36.34
C ALA A 95 -22.72 39.75 35.75
N GLU A 96 -22.44 40.72 34.88
CA GLU A 96 -21.12 41.12 34.43
C GLU A 96 -20.26 41.55 35.62
N ALA A 97 -18.99 41.17 35.63
CA ALA A 97 -17.95 41.87 36.38
C ALA A 97 -16.65 41.84 35.58
N MET A 98 -16.40 42.96 34.91
CA MET A 98 -15.09 43.38 34.39
C MET A 98 -14.03 43.31 35.50
N ALA A 99 -12.84 42.84 35.16
CA ALA A 99 -11.61 43.26 35.83
C ALA A 99 -10.46 43.32 34.80
N GLU A 100 -9.93 44.53 34.67
CA GLU A 100 -8.79 44.96 33.87
C GLU A 100 -7.47 44.22 34.14
N ALA A 101 -6.60 44.29 33.13
CA ALA A 101 -5.16 43.97 33.12
C ALA A 101 -4.33 44.93 34.03
N PRO A 102 -3.00 45.10 33.89
CA PRO A 102 -1.88 44.22 33.47
C PRO A 102 -0.73 44.22 34.53
N ALA A 103 0.18 43.24 34.51
CA ALA A 103 1.48 43.34 35.18
C ALA A 103 2.47 42.38 34.50
N GLU A 104 3.36 42.90 33.66
CA GLU A 104 4.73 43.34 33.98
C GLU A 104 5.75 42.19 34.06
N VAL A 105 6.76 42.36 33.20
CA VAL A 105 7.96 41.55 33.00
C VAL A 105 8.91 41.77 34.18
N PRO A 106 9.67 40.74 34.59
CA PRO A 106 11.06 41.00 34.94
C PRO A 106 12.01 40.05 34.19
N GLU A 107 12.80 40.70 33.33
CA GLU A 107 14.23 40.53 33.15
C GLU A 107 14.97 39.87 34.34
N ALA A 108 15.71 38.79 34.08
CA ALA A 108 17.03 38.54 34.70
C ALA A 108 17.72 37.28 34.16
N ALA A 109 18.80 37.54 33.42
CA ALA A 109 20.10 36.86 33.44
C ALA A 109 20.27 35.42 32.89
N PRO A 110 21.18 35.23 31.90
CA PRO A 110 21.70 33.93 31.48
C PRO A 110 22.87 33.45 32.37
N PRO A 111 22.99 32.14 32.64
CA PRO A 111 24.24 31.51 33.06
C PRO A 111 24.92 30.69 31.92
N PRO A 112 26.20 30.31 32.10
CA PRO A 112 27.27 30.59 31.14
C PRO A 112 27.72 29.40 30.27
N ALA A 113 28.61 29.75 29.35
CA ALA A 113 29.43 28.89 28.50
C ALA A 113 30.24 27.82 29.25
N ALA A 114 30.28 26.63 28.64
CA ALA A 114 31.26 25.52 28.71
C ALA A 114 30.43 24.24 28.44
N ASP A 115 30.70 23.36 27.49
CA ASP A 115 31.97 22.87 26.98
C ASP A 115 31.81 22.51 25.48
N ASP A 116 32.82 22.88 24.70
CA ASP A 116 33.17 22.24 23.44
C ASP A 116 33.65 20.80 23.72
N PRO A 117 32.96 19.73 23.30
CA PRO A 117 33.65 18.49 23.03
C PRO A 117 34.37 18.65 21.69
N ALA A 118 35.70 18.75 21.79
CA ALA A 118 36.63 18.65 20.69
C ALA A 118 36.30 17.48 19.73
N PRO A 119 36.64 17.62 18.43
CA PRO A 119 36.40 16.58 17.43
C PRO A 119 37.27 15.35 17.72
N ALA A 120 36.65 14.29 18.23
CA ALA A 120 37.25 12.98 18.28
C ALA A 120 37.45 12.45 16.86
N GLU A 121 38.73 12.26 16.53
CA GLU A 121 39.30 11.29 15.60
C GLU A 121 38.43 10.78 14.45
N ALA A 122 38.92 11.06 13.25
CA ALA A 122 38.68 10.29 12.05
C ALA A 122 38.88 8.78 12.33
N ALA A 123 37.78 8.09 12.61
CA ALA A 123 37.72 6.65 12.47
C ALA A 123 37.87 6.33 10.98
N GLU A 124 38.96 5.64 10.66
CA GLU A 124 39.18 5.03 9.36
C GLU A 124 37.94 4.24 8.92
N PRO A 125 37.52 4.34 7.64
CA PRO A 125 36.40 3.54 7.16
C PRO A 125 36.76 2.06 7.28
N ALA A 126 35.95 1.33 8.05
CA ALA A 126 36.00 -0.12 8.12
C ALA A 126 36.03 -0.71 6.70
N PRO A 127 36.85 -1.76 6.44
CA PRO A 127 36.92 -2.37 5.12
C PRO A 127 35.53 -2.86 4.71
N GLU A 128 35.08 -2.44 3.53
CA GLU A 128 33.83 -2.88 2.94
C GLU A 128 33.76 -4.43 2.94
N PRO A 129 32.64 -5.03 3.37
CA PRO A 129 32.49 -6.47 3.33
C PRO A 129 32.58 -6.94 1.88
N MET A 130 33.64 -7.71 1.58
CA MET A 130 33.83 -8.29 0.27
C MET A 130 32.55 -9.03 -0.18
N PRO A 131 32.12 -8.87 -1.44
CA PRO A 131 30.97 -9.59 -1.95
C PRO A 131 31.21 -11.10 -1.81
N PRO A 132 30.23 -11.88 -1.32
CA PRO A 132 30.39 -13.32 -1.18
C PRO A 132 30.72 -13.89 -2.56
N LYS A 133 31.87 -14.58 -2.64
CA LYS A 133 32.30 -15.31 -3.83
C LYS A 133 31.12 -16.14 -4.30
N ARG A 134 30.58 -15.80 -5.49
CA ARG A 134 29.53 -16.55 -6.17
C ARG A 134 29.96 -18.00 -6.25
N GLN A 135 29.48 -18.82 -5.33
CA GLN A 135 29.58 -20.27 -5.44
C GLN A 135 28.83 -20.61 -6.73
N ARG A 136 29.59 -20.90 -7.79
CA ARG A 136 29.08 -21.46 -9.03
C ARG A 136 28.38 -22.74 -8.63
N ARG A 137 27.05 -22.67 -8.48
CA ARG A 137 26.20 -23.84 -8.29
C ARG A 137 26.56 -24.80 -9.41
N ARG A 138 27.16 -25.93 -9.03
CA ARG A 138 27.43 -27.03 -9.94
C ARG A 138 26.09 -27.42 -10.56
N ARG A 139 26.01 -27.26 -11.87
CA ARG A 139 24.91 -27.74 -12.70
C ARG A 139 24.81 -29.25 -12.46
N PRO A 140 23.68 -29.79 -11.94
CA PRO A 140 23.52 -31.23 -11.85
C PRO A 140 23.58 -31.83 -13.27
N PRO A 141 24.21 -33.00 -13.44
CA PRO A 141 24.23 -33.69 -14.73
C PRO A 141 22.80 -34.08 -15.11
N ALA A 142 22.48 -33.87 -16.38
CA ALA A 142 21.23 -34.32 -16.99
C ALA A 142 21.24 -35.85 -17.07
N SER A 143 20.67 -36.51 -16.06
CA SER A 143 20.49 -37.95 -16.07
C SER A 143 19.22 -38.32 -15.30
N GLU A 144 18.07 -37.91 -15.84
CA GLU A 144 16.78 -38.55 -15.54
C GLU A 144 15.73 -38.13 -16.58
N LEU A 145 15.96 -38.54 -17.82
CA LEU A 145 14.94 -38.57 -18.88
C LEU A 145 14.89 -39.99 -19.42
N ALA A 146 14.35 -40.91 -18.63
CA ALA A 146 13.93 -42.23 -19.12
C ALA A 146 13.01 -42.87 -18.08
N HIS A 147 11.73 -42.49 -18.08
CA HIS A 147 10.59 -43.38 -17.82
C HIS A 147 9.30 -42.53 -17.85
N LEU A 148 8.84 -42.24 -19.06
CA LEU A 148 7.44 -41.92 -19.29
C LEU A 148 6.74 -43.25 -19.63
N PRO A 149 5.71 -43.67 -18.86
CA PRO A 149 4.85 -44.75 -19.30
C PRO A 149 4.00 -44.28 -20.48
N ASP A 150 3.96 -45.14 -21.49
CA ASP A 150 3.18 -45.04 -22.71
C ASP A 150 1.68 -44.98 -22.36
N LEU A 151 1.03 -43.86 -22.67
CA LEU A 151 -0.42 -43.69 -22.52
C LEU A 151 -1.08 -44.06 -23.85
N PRO A 152 -2.04 -45.00 -23.88
CA PRO A 152 -2.69 -45.38 -25.12
C PRO A 152 -3.59 -44.27 -25.67
N ASP A 153 -3.60 -44.22 -27.01
CA ASP A 153 -4.51 -43.55 -27.94
C ASP A 153 -5.78 -42.97 -27.31
N ARG A 154 -5.93 -41.65 -27.42
CA ARG A 154 -7.17 -40.94 -27.08
C ARG A 154 -7.84 -40.51 -28.38
N ASP A 155 -9.03 -41.05 -28.61
CA ASP A 155 -9.87 -40.90 -29.80
C ASP A 155 -9.97 -39.45 -30.35
N PRO A 156 -9.80 -39.24 -31.66
CA PRO A 156 -9.85 -37.91 -32.29
C PRO A 156 -11.26 -37.42 -32.70
N GLU A 157 -12.35 -38.07 -32.30
CA GLU A 157 -13.66 -37.87 -32.97
C GLU A 157 -14.61 -36.79 -32.39
N LEU A 158 -14.13 -35.82 -31.61
CA LEU A 158 -14.99 -34.74 -31.09
C LEU A 158 -14.51 -33.29 -31.39
N ALA A 159 -13.60 -33.11 -32.35
CA ALA A 159 -13.05 -31.78 -32.70
C ALA A 159 -13.65 -31.15 -33.98
N ALA A 160 -14.87 -31.51 -34.36
CA ALA A 160 -15.56 -30.93 -35.51
C ALA A 160 -16.86 -30.26 -35.08
N THR A 161 -16.77 -29.02 -34.61
CA THR A 161 -17.74 -27.94 -34.86
C THR A 161 -17.22 -26.68 -34.17
N LEU A 162 -17.46 -25.52 -34.80
CA LEU A 162 -17.09 -24.16 -34.38
C LEU A 162 -15.77 -23.63 -34.94
N SER A 163 -15.69 -23.59 -36.28
CA SER A 163 -15.03 -22.49 -36.99
C SER A 163 -16.10 -21.68 -37.73
N ALA A 164 -16.29 -20.42 -37.30
CA ALA A 164 -16.63 -19.23 -38.11
C ALA A 164 -17.23 -18.15 -37.19
N ASP A 165 -16.50 -17.06 -36.91
CA ASP A 165 -16.69 -15.78 -37.61
C ASP A 165 -15.80 -14.66 -37.02
N ALA A 166 -15.40 -13.76 -37.91
CA ALA A 166 -14.61 -12.51 -37.88
C ALA A 166 -14.61 -11.65 -36.60
N SER A 167 -13.66 -10.77 -36.30
CA SER A 167 -12.39 -10.32 -36.87
C SER A 167 -11.60 -9.68 -35.73
N ARG A 168 -10.49 -10.28 -35.29
CA ARG A 168 -9.65 -9.70 -34.23
C ARG A 168 -8.67 -8.69 -34.84
N PRO A 169 -8.62 -7.42 -34.38
CA PRO A 169 -7.63 -6.46 -34.86
C PRO A 169 -6.24 -6.97 -34.52
N THR A 170 -5.40 -7.13 -35.55
CA THR A 170 -4.06 -7.69 -35.40
C THR A 170 -3.19 -6.78 -34.50
N SER A 171 -2.38 -7.42 -33.65
CA SER A 171 -1.49 -6.83 -32.64
C SER A 171 -0.59 -5.69 -33.15
N ARG A 172 -0.35 -5.64 -34.47
CA ARG A 172 0.53 -4.67 -35.12
C ARG A 172 -0.03 -3.24 -35.17
N ASP A 173 -1.35 -3.06 -35.08
CA ASP A 173 -1.98 -1.74 -35.14
C ASP A 173 -1.89 -0.98 -33.80
N ARG A 174 -1.88 -1.72 -32.67
CA ARG A 174 -1.86 -1.11 -31.32
C ARG A 174 -0.48 -0.59 -30.90
N SER A 175 0.60 -1.11 -31.48
CA SER A 175 1.96 -0.70 -31.13
C SER A 175 2.38 0.64 -31.73
N GLN A 176 1.73 1.11 -32.81
CA GLN A 176 2.08 2.41 -33.42
C GLN A 176 1.45 3.62 -32.71
N ARG A 177 0.32 3.47 -32.00
CA ARG A 177 -0.35 4.59 -31.33
C ARG A 177 0.39 5.12 -30.09
N TRP A 178 1.27 4.31 -29.47
CA TRP A 178 2.02 4.74 -28.28
C TRP A 178 3.29 5.54 -28.60
N LEU A 179 3.82 5.45 -29.83
CA LEU A 179 5.04 6.15 -30.21
C LEU A 179 4.84 7.66 -30.44
N VAL A 180 3.60 8.12 -30.65
CA VAL A 180 3.30 9.55 -30.87
C VAL A 180 3.09 10.31 -29.55
N ALA A 181 2.73 9.64 -28.44
CA ALA A 181 2.38 10.31 -27.18
C ALA A 181 3.57 10.63 -26.24
N GLY A 182 4.77 10.11 -26.52
CA GLY A 182 5.93 10.21 -25.61
C GLY A 182 6.88 11.39 -25.84
N ALA A 183 6.77 12.13 -26.95
CA ALA A 183 7.78 13.11 -27.33
C ALA A 183 7.67 14.49 -26.62
N ALA A 184 6.57 14.77 -25.91
CA ALA A 184 6.30 16.12 -25.38
C ALA A 184 6.78 16.40 -23.94
N ARG A 185 7.33 15.41 -23.21
CA ARG A 185 7.64 15.56 -21.76
C ARG A 185 9.13 15.59 -21.41
N ARG A 186 10.00 16.05 -22.30
CA ARG A 186 11.41 16.34 -21.99
C ARG A 186 11.73 17.79 -22.31
N GLY A 187 11.32 18.68 -21.41
CA GLY A 187 11.58 20.11 -21.57
C GLY A 187 11.31 20.89 -20.29
N ARG A 188 12.17 20.71 -19.28
CA ARG A 188 12.69 21.75 -18.36
C ARG A 188 13.34 21.09 -17.13
N ALA A 189 14.56 20.61 -17.34
CA ALA A 189 15.57 20.64 -16.29
C ALA A 189 16.12 22.07 -16.24
N GLY A 190 16.07 22.70 -15.07
CA GLY A 190 16.67 24.02 -14.89
C GLY A 190 16.52 24.47 -13.45
N LYS A 191 17.58 24.21 -12.66
CA LYS A 191 18.25 25.09 -11.68
C LYS A 191 17.31 25.76 -10.65
N HIS A 192 17.52 25.78 -9.33
CA HIS A 192 18.56 26.50 -8.60
C HIS A 192 18.40 26.11 -7.12
N TRP A 193 19.42 25.52 -6.47
CA TRP A 193 19.57 25.61 -5.02
C TRP A 193 21.00 26.07 -4.77
N SER A 194 21.17 27.34 -4.42
CA SER A 194 22.48 27.91 -4.10
C SER A 194 22.33 29.07 -3.12
N THR A 195 23.22 29.05 -2.11
CA THR A 195 23.62 30.10 -1.14
C THR A 195 22.54 30.53 -0.13
N ARG A 196 22.62 30.21 1.18
CA ARG A 196 23.70 30.40 2.18
C ARG A 196 24.05 31.89 2.38
N GLN A 197 23.37 32.53 3.32
CA GLN A 197 23.80 33.72 4.10
C GLN A 197 23.22 33.44 5.51
N ARG A 198 23.98 33.16 6.58
CA ARG A 198 24.96 34.00 7.30
C ARG A 198 24.52 35.47 7.40
N GLY A 199 23.87 35.76 8.51
CA GLY A 199 23.73 37.05 9.17
C GLY A 199 23.49 36.75 10.64
#